data_AF-A0A961CA77-F1
#
_entry.id   AF-A0A961CA77-F1
#
_cell.length_a   1.000
_cell.length_b   1.000
_cell.length_c   1.000
_cell.angle_alpha   90.00
_cell.angle_beta   90.00
_cell.angle_gamma   90.00
#
_symmetry.space_group_name_H-M   'P 1'
#
loop_
_entity.id
_entity.type
_entity.pdbx_description
1 polymer ?
#
loop_
_entity_poly.entity_id
_entity_poly.type
_entity_poly.pdbx_seq_one_letter_code
_entity_poly.pdbx_strand_id
1 'polypeptide(L)' 'ESIEPNEDATVWTLKVRDGITFHDGTPLDADAVLRNLKNRQEAFVTSLSLKPVTSMEAVDDSTVE' A
#
# COMPACT_ATOMS: atom_id res chain seq x y z
N GLU A 1 -0.47 -6.34 10.37
CA GLU A 1 0.56 -5.31 10.58
C GLU A 1 1.95 -5.90 10.39
N SER A 2 2.44 -5.84 9.15
CA SER A 2 3.80 -6.19 8.77
C SER A 2 4.15 -5.53 7.43
N ILE A 3 5.45 -5.40 7.16
CA ILE A 3 5.99 -5.01 5.87
C ILE A 3 7.19 -5.92 5.64
N GLU A 4 7.06 -6.87 4.72
CA GLU A 4 8.04 -7.95 4.54
C GLU A 4 8.50 -8.01 3.07
N PRO A 5 9.82 -8.00 2.81
CA PRO A 5 10.33 -8.23 1.47
C PRO A 5 10.43 -9.72 1.16
N ASN A 6 10.39 -10.08 -0.13
CA ASN A 6 10.91 -11.35 -0.60
C ASN A 6 12.46 -11.40 -0.53
N GLU A 7 13.07 -12.54 -0.87
CA GLU A 7 14.51 -12.77 -0.68
C GLU A 7 15.42 -11.77 -1.39
N ASP A 8 15.01 -11.27 -2.56
CA ASP A 8 15.78 -10.32 -3.37
C ASP A 8 15.29 -8.86 -3.24
N ALA A 9 14.35 -8.60 -2.33
CA ALA A 9 13.75 -7.29 -2.05
C ALA A 9 13.12 -6.60 -3.27
N THR A 10 12.62 -7.38 -4.22
CA THR A 10 11.91 -6.89 -5.41
C THR A 10 10.40 -6.81 -5.23
N VAL A 11 9.84 -7.59 -4.30
CA VAL A 11 8.41 -7.59 -3.92
C VAL A 11 8.30 -7.37 -2.42
N TRP A 12 7.35 -6.53 -2.02
CA TRP A 12 7.11 -6.19 -0.61
C TRP A 12 5.64 -6.41 -0.27
N THR A 13 5.36 -7.29 0.68
CA THR A 13 4.00 -7.56 1.16
C THR A 13 3.70 -6.67 2.36
N LEU A 14 2.71 -5.80 2.24
CA LEU A 14 2.24 -4.89 3.28
C LEU A 14 0.91 -5.38 3.82
N LYS A 15 0.86 -5.75 5.11
CA LYS A 15 -0.37 -6.13 5.80
C LYS A 15 -0.81 -5.05 6.78
N VAL A 16 -1.99 -4.47 6.58
CA VAL A 16 -2.52 -3.45 7.49
C VAL A 16 -2.96 -4.04 8.84
N ARG A 17 -3.26 -3.17 9.80
CA ARG A 17 -3.78 -3.58 11.11
C ARG A 17 -5.30 -3.67 11.03
N ASP A 18 -5.85 -4.75 11.56
CA ASP A 18 -7.30 -4.96 11.58
C ASP A 18 -8.01 -3.97 12.52
N GLY A 19 -9.26 -3.63 12.18
CA GLY A 19 -10.15 -2.82 13.02
C GLY A 19 -9.85 -1.32 13.05
N ILE A 20 -9.02 -0.83 12.13
CA ILE A 20 -8.78 0.61 11.98
C ILE A 20 -9.85 1.24 11.08
N THR A 21 -10.39 2.38 11.51
CA THR A 21 -11.36 3.18 10.75
C THR A 21 -10.91 4.63 10.62
N PHE A 22 -11.18 5.25 9.48
CA PHE A 22 -11.03 6.68 9.28
C PHE A 22 -12.11 7.47 10.04
N HIS A 23 -11.97 8.80 10.09
CA HIS A 23 -12.90 9.67 10.82
C HIS A 23 -14.34 9.69 10.27
N ASP A 24 -14.53 9.26 9.02
CA ASP A 24 -15.84 9.10 8.39
C ASP A 24 -16.46 7.71 8.62
N GLY A 25 -15.77 6.84 9.35
CA GLY A 25 -16.21 5.47 9.65
C GLY A 25 -15.86 4.43 8.59
N THR A 26 -15.24 4.83 7.46
CA THR A 26 -14.75 3.85 6.47
C THR A 26 -13.57 3.04 7.04
N PRO A 27 -13.45 1.73 6.74
CA PRO A 27 -12.33 0.93 7.22
C PRO A 27 -11.03 1.30 6.50
N LEU A 28 -9.89 1.07 7.17
CA LEU A 28 -8.60 0.98 6.51
C LEU A 28 -8.45 -0.44 5.93
N ASP A 29 -8.66 -0.57 4.63
CA ASP A 29 -8.50 -1.80 3.86
C ASP A 29 -7.37 -1.68 2.82
N ALA A 30 -7.09 -2.77 2.11
CA ALA A 30 -6.07 -2.82 1.06
C ALA A 30 -6.36 -1.84 -0.09
N ASP A 31 -7.63 -1.64 -0.44
CA ASP A 31 -8.04 -0.70 -1.50
C ASP A 31 -7.71 0.75 -1.13
N ALA A 32 -7.93 1.16 0.13
CA ALA A 32 -7.56 2.46 0.62
C ALA A 32 -6.04 2.69 0.56
N VAL A 33 -5.25 1.68 0.92
CA VAL A 33 -3.78 1.72 0.82
C VAL A 33 -3.33 1.81 -0.64
N LEU A 34 -3.86 0.95 -1.52
CA LEU A 34 -3.52 0.93 -2.93
C LEU A 34 -3.83 2.28 -3.60
N ARG A 35 -4.99 2.88 -3.28
CA ARG A 35 -5.34 4.22 -3.74
C ARG A 35 -4.35 5.28 -3.26
N ASN A 36 -3.92 5.21 -1.99
CA ASN A 36 -2.93 6.13 -1.45
C ASN A 36 -1.59 6.02 -2.19
N LEU A 37 -1.09 4.80 -2.41
CA LEU A 37 0.17 4.56 -3.09
C LEU A 37 0.14 4.99 -4.56
N LYS A 38 -0.95 4.73 -5.28
CA LYS A 38 -1.16 5.21 -6.66
C LYS A 38 -1.16 6.74 -6.73
N ASN A 39 -1.91 7.41 -5.86
CA ASN A 39 -1.88 8.88 -5.78
C ASN A 39 -0.47 9.41 -5.46
N ARG A 40 0.28 8.66 -4.65
CA ARG A 40 1.64 9.00 -4.25
C ARG A 40 2.66 8.80 -5.37
N GLN A 41 2.44 7.88 -6.31
CA GLN A 41 3.24 7.75 -7.53
C GLN A 41 3.07 8.93 -8.48
N GLU A 42 1.88 9.52 -8.53
CA GLU A 42 1.56 10.67 -9.38
C GLU A 42 1.87 12.04 -8.72
N ALA A 43 2.26 12.03 -7.44
CA ALA A 43 2.46 13.25 -6.67
C ALA A 43 3.68 14.05 -7.15
N PHE A 44 3.49 15.33 -7.47
CA PHE A 44 4.52 16.20 -8.05
C PHE A 44 5.82 16.26 -7.23
N VAL A 45 5.73 16.45 -5.92
CA VAL A 45 6.90 16.67 -5.06
C VAL A 45 7.54 15.36 -4.62
N THR A 46 6.71 14.33 -4.39
CA THR A 46 7.14 13.18 -3.61
C THR A 46 7.34 11.94 -4.47
N SER A 47 6.75 11.84 -5.67
CA SER A 47 6.71 10.64 -6.55
C SER A 47 8.02 9.87 -6.70
N LEU A 48 9.17 10.56 -6.67
CA LEU A 48 10.50 9.99 -6.88
C LEU A 48 10.78 8.70 -6.08
N SER A 49 10.26 8.57 -4.86
CA SER A 49 10.50 7.38 -4.03
C SER A 49 9.73 6.13 -4.48
N LEU A 50 8.64 6.28 -5.25
CA LEU A 50 7.86 5.16 -5.78
C LEU A 50 8.06 4.94 -7.28
N LYS A 51 8.94 5.73 -7.92
CA LYS A 51 9.27 5.61 -9.34
C LYS A 51 9.78 4.21 -9.75
N PRO A 52 10.53 3.46 -8.92
CA PRO A 52 10.96 2.10 -9.26
C PRO A 52 9.87 1.04 -9.18
N VAL A 53 8.74 1.33 -8.52
CA VAL A 53 7.65 0.37 -8.33
C VAL A 53 6.89 0.21 -9.65
N THR A 54 6.85 -1.00 -10.17
CA THR A 54 6.29 -1.31 -11.50
C THR A 54 4.84 -1.78 -11.45
N SER A 55 4.42 -2.37 -10.34
CA SER A 55 3.06 -2.83 -10.07
C SER A 55 2.73 -2.68 -8.59
N MET A 56 1.45 -2.56 -8.28
CA MET A 56 0.90 -2.66 -6.93
C MET A 56 -0.49 -3.28 -7.02
N GLU A 57 -0.80 -4.24 -6.16
CA GLU A 57 -2.07 -4.98 -6.15
C GLU A 57 -2.55 -5.30 -4.74
N ALA A 58 -3.87 -5.26 -4.54
CA ALA A 58 -4.49 -5.79 -3.33
C ALA A 58 -4.66 -7.30 -3.53
N VAL A 59 -3.99 -8.10 -2.69
CA VAL A 59 -4.05 -9.57 -2.77
C VAL A 59 -5.13 -10.16 -1.86
N ASP A 60 -5.53 -9.42 -0.82
CA ASP A 60 -6.71 -9.66 0.02
C ASP A 60 -7.19 -8.34 0.67
N ASP A 61 -8.25 -8.41 1.50
CA ASP A 61 -8.89 -7.24 2.12
C ASP A 61 -7.95 -6.37 2.97
N SER A 62 -6.83 -6.92 3.48
CA SER A 62 -5.90 -6.21 4.36
C SER A 62 -4.43 -6.30 3.92
N THR A 63 -4.16 -6.76 2.70
CA THR A 63 -2.80 -7.00 2.20
C THR A 63 -2.59 -6.44 0.78
N VAL A 64 -1.48 -5.72 0.59
CA VAL A 64 -1.02 -5.17 -0.70
C VAL A 64 0.37 -5.70 -1.01
N GLU A 65 0.63 -6.00 -2.28
CA GLU A 65 1.96 -6.32 -2.84
C GLU A 65 2.36 -5.33 -3.94
#